data_AF-A0A4P7LUV9-F1
#
_entry.id   AF-A0A4P7LUV9-F1
#
_cell.length_a   1.000
_cell.length_b   1.000
_cell.length_c   1.000
_cell.angle_alpha   90.00
_cell.angle_beta   90.00
_cell.angle_gamma   90.00
#
_symmetry.space_group_name_H-M   'P 1'
#
loop_
_entity.id
_entity.type
_entity.pdbx_description
1 polymer ?
#
loop_
_entity_poly.entity_id
_entity_poly.type
_entity_poly.pdbx_seq_one_letter_code
_entity_poly.pdbx_strand_id
1 'polypeptide(L)'
;MDLLYEVREISSELQKVARAQVASETSTPCLTELKALILERLHSDDLRTGIIYYASAAELGVPLRLPLEQCERVMAGHGGRSLRSLFWAANRRMQNLCQFEWTGHAHPLA
;
A
#
# COMPACT_ATOMS: atom_id res chain seq x y z
N MET A 1 -11.57 -16.14 7.82
CA MET A 1 -11.30 -14.71 8.05
C MET A 1 -11.59 -13.95 6.77
N ASP A 2 -12.27 -12.81 6.86
CA ASP A 2 -12.57 -11.93 5.72
C ASP A 2 -11.32 -11.11 5.36
N LEU A 3 -10.88 -11.15 4.10
CA LEU A 3 -9.71 -10.41 3.63
C LEU A 3 -9.83 -8.90 3.88
N LEU A 4 -11.05 -8.35 3.83
CA LEU A 4 -11.27 -6.93 4.09
C LEU A 4 -11.08 -6.58 5.56
N TYR A 5 -11.43 -7.51 6.46
CA TYR A 5 -11.19 -7.33 7.89
C TYR A 5 -9.69 -7.31 8.19
N GLU A 6 -8.93 -8.20 7.57
CA GLU A 6 -7.46 -8.28 7.71
C GLU A 6 -6.76 -7.02 7.18
N VAL A 7 -7.21 -6.49 6.03
CA VAL A 7 -6.69 -5.22 5.48
C VAL A 7 -7.00 -4.04 6.41
N ARG A 8 -8.20 -3.98 7.00
CA ARG A 8 -8.56 -2.92 7.95
C ARG A 8 -7.75 -2.99 9.24
N GLU A 9 -7.53 -4.20 9.76
CA GLU A 9 -6.73 -4.41 10.96
C GLU A 9 -5.29 -3.94 10.72
N ILE A 10 -4.67 -4.38 9.63
CA ILE A 10 -3.31 -3.96 9.25
C ILE A 10 -3.23 -2.47 8.96
N SER A 11 -4.21 -1.90 8.27
CA SER A 11 -4.27 -0.45 8.03
C SER A 11 -4.35 0.35 9.33
N SER A 12 -5.15 -0.11 10.30
CA SER A 12 -5.24 0.50 11.63
C SER A 12 -3.91 0.42 12.39
N GLU A 13 -3.24 -0.74 12.38
CA GLU A 13 -1.93 -0.90 13.02
C GLU A 13 -0.87 0.00 12.37
N LEU A 14 -0.81 0.02 11.05
CA LEU A 14 0.07 0.91 10.29
C LEU A 14 -0.20 2.39 10.60
N GLN A 15 -1.48 2.78 10.75
CA GLN A 15 -1.85 4.14 11.14
C GLN A 15 -1.46 4.46 12.59
N LYS A 16 -1.54 3.50 13.53
CA LYS A 16 -1.08 3.68 14.91
C LYS A 16 0.43 3.88 14.97
N VAL A 17 1.19 3.06 14.22
CA VAL A 17 2.66 3.21 14.09
C VAL A 17 2.98 4.59 13.52
N ALA A 18 2.33 4.98 12.43
CA ALA A 18 2.51 6.30 11.83
C ALA A 18 2.26 7.44 12.85
N ARG A 19 1.16 7.37 13.61
CA ARG A 19 0.82 8.37 14.65
C ARG A 19 1.82 8.40 15.81
N ALA A 20 2.29 7.24 16.26
CA ALA A 20 3.28 7.14 17.34
C ALA A 20 4.61 7.79 16.93
N GLN A 21 5.02 7.65 15.67
CA GLN A 21 6.25 8.29 15.16
C GLN A 21 6.09 9.80 14.97
N VAL A 22 4.92 10.28 14.52
CA VAL A 22 4.61 11.73 14.44
C VAL A 22 4.61 12.40 15.82
N ALA A 23 4.11 11.71 16.86
CA ALA A 23 4.13 12.24 18.22
C ALA A 23 5.55 12.37 18.79
N SER A 24 6.54 11.69 18.19
CA SER A 24 7.93 11.65 18.64
C SER A 24 8.86 12.61 17.90
N GLU A 25 8.47 13.16 16.73
CA GLU A 25 9.36 13.97 15.89
C GLU A 25 8.68 15.20 15.24
N THR A 26 9.31 16.37 15.37
CA THR A 26 8.82 17.69 14.90
C THR A 26 8.97 17.93 13.38
N SER A 27 9.45 16.99 12.56
CA SER A 27 9.77 17.28 11.15
C SER A 27 9.56 16.09 10.23
N THR A 28 8.42 16.02 9.53
CA THR A 28 8.19 15.27 8.28
C THR A 28 9.16 14.10 7.95
N PRO A 29 8.98 12.90 8.55
CA PRO A 29 9.52 11.66 7.97
C PRO A 29 8.57 10.44 8.13
N CYS A 30 7.33 10.64 8.58
CA CYS A 30 6.41 9.56 8.94
C CYS A 30 6.04 8.66 7.74
N LEU A 31 5.89 9.24 6.54
CA LEU A 31 5.51 8.48 5.35
C LEU A 31 6.66 7.62 4.79
N THR A 32 7.90 8.05 4.95
CA THR A 32 9.08 7.35 4.42
C THR A 32 9.35 6.06 5.18
N GLU A 33 9.27 6.10 6.50
CA GLU A 33 9.44 4.91 7.36
C GLU A 33 8.27 3.94 7.22
N LEU A 34 7.04 4.46 7.16
CA LEU A 34 5.86 3.65 6.89
C LEU A 34 5.98 2.91 5.56
N LYS A 35 6.46 3.62 4.52
CA LYS A 35 6.76 3.04 3.21
C LYS A 35 7.84 1.97 3.28
N ALA A 36 8.91 2.18 4.05
CA ALA A 36 9.96 1.18 4.23
C ALA A 36 9.46 -0.10 4.92
N LEU A 37 8.66 0.04 5.99
CA LEU A 37 8.04 -1.10 6.69
C LEU A 37 7.11 -1.90 5.78
N ILE A 38 6.30 -1.20 4.98
CA ILE A 38 5.41 -1.86 4.03
C ILE A 38 6.25 -2.56 2.96
N LEU A 39 7.29 -1.93 2.41
CA LEU A 39 8.14 -2.52 1.39
C LEU A 39 8.88 -3.76 1.90
N GLU A 40 9.38 -3.78 3.14
CA GLU A 40 10.00 -4.97 3.74
C GLU A 40 9.05 -6.16 3.74
N ARG A 41 7.79 -5.93 4.15
CA ARG A 41 6.74 -6.96 4.17
C ARG A 41 6.27 -7.34 2.78
N LEU A 42 6.32 -6.39 1.85
CA LEU A 42 5.98 -6.61 0.46
C LEU A 42 7.05 -7.44 -0.28
N HIS A 43 8.30 -7.47 0.18
CA HIS A 43 9.33 -8.37 -0.36
C HIS A 43 9.32 -9.77 0.28
N SER A 44 8.37 -10.07 1.18
CA SER A 44 8.18 -11.43 1.71
C SER A 44 7.71 -12.38 0.60
N ASP A 45 8.11 -13.65 0.68
CA ASP A 45 7.75 -14.69 -0.31
C ASP A 45 6.27 -15.15 -0.22
N ASP A 46 5.55 -14.68 0.82
CA ASP A 46 4.11 -14.91 0.93
C ASP A 46 3.31 -13.89 0.12
N LEU A 47 2.75 -14.37 -1.00
CA LEU A 47 1.88 -13.63 -1.91
C LEU A 47 0.66 -13.02 -1.19
N ARG A 48 0.05 -13.75 -0.24
CA ARG A 48 -1.14 -13.27 0.47
C ARG A 48 -0.77 -12.07 1.33
N THR A 49 0.28 -12.20 2.13
CA THR A 49 0.82 -11.12 2.94
C THR A 49 1.17 -9.91 2.08
N GLY A 50 1.91 -10.09 0.97
CA GLY A 50 2.28 -8.99 0.08
C GLY A 50 1.08 -8.19 -0.45
N ILE A 51 0.00 -8.87 -0.86
CA ILE A 51 -1.21 -8.22 -1.39
C ILE A 51 -1.99 -7.50 -0.29
N ILE A 52 -2.06 -8.06 0.92
CA ILE A 52 -2.74 -7.41 2.04
C ILE A 52 -2.02 -6.12 2.43
N TYR A 53 -0.68 -6.15 2.51
CA TYR A 53 0.13 -4.96 2.77
C TYR A 53 0.00 -3.92 1.64
N TYR A 54 -0.02 -4.36 0.38
CA TYR A 54 -0.28 -3.48 -0.76
C TYR A 54 -1.67 -2.82 -0.70
N ALA A 55 -2.71 -3.59 -0.36
CA ALA A 55 -4.06 -3.07 -0.22
C ALA A 55 -4.19 -2.10 0.94
N SER A 56 -3.51 -2.38 2.06
CA SER A 56 -3.46 -1.50 3.22
C SER A 56 -2.76 -0.18 2.89
N ALA A 57 -1.66 -0.21 2.13
CA ALA A 57 -1.01 1.00 1.63
C ALA A 57 -1.93 1.84 0.74
N ALA A 58 -2.69 1.18 -0.15
CA ALA A 58 -3.67 1.84 -1.00
C ALA A 58 -4.83 2.47 -0.20
N GLU A 59 -5.22 1.88 0.94
CA GLU A 59 -6.21 2.44 1.86
C GLU A 59 -5.67 3.66 2.61
N LEU A 60 -4.40 3.62 3.00
CA LEU A 60 -3.72 4.70 3.71
C LEU A 60 -3.23 5.84 2.79
N GLY A 61 -3.41 5.73 1.48
CA GLY A 61 -2.96 6.74 0.52
C GLY A 61 -1.46 6.77 0.30
N VAL A 62 -0.73 5.70 0.63
CA VAL A 62 0.73 5.62 0.50
C VAL A 62 1.09 5.07 -0.88
N PRO A 63 1.72 5.86 -1.76
CA PRO A 63 2.04 5.44 -3.12
C PRO A 63 3.19 4.42 -3.13
N LEU A 64 2.86 3.21 -3.60
CA LEU A 64 3.77 2.07 -3.71
C LEU A 64 3.70 1.42 -5.09
N ARG A 65 4.83 0.87 -5.53
CA ARG A 65 4.89 -0.03 -6.70
C ARG A 65 5.03 -1.47 -6.21
N LEU A 66 4.16 -2.35 -6.72
CA LEU A 66 4.29 -3.78 -6.45
C LEU A 66 5.41 -4.38 -7.34
N PRO A 67 6.27 -5.27 -6.83
CA PRO A 67 7.21 -6.03 -7.63
C PRO A 67 6.51 -6.82 -8.75
N LEU A 68 7.14 -6.87 -9.91
CA LEU A 68 6.61 -7.54 -11.11
C LEU A 68 6.29 -9.01 -10.84
N GLU A 69 7.15 -9.72 -10.13
CA GLU A 69 6.99 -11.14 -9.80
C GLU A 69 5.72 -11.42 -8.99
N GLN A 70 5.35 -10.53 -8.06
CA GLN A 70 4.11 -10.67 -7.30
C GLN A 70 2.89 -10.39 -8.17
N CYS A 71 2.95 -9.38 -9.05
CA CYS A 71 1.89 -9.13 -10.03
C CYS A 71 1.65 -10.38 -10.90
N GLU A 72 2.72 -11.00 -11.40
CA GLU A 72 2.64 -12.21 -12.21
C GLU A 72 2.03 -13.39 -11.44
N ARG A 73 2.44 -13.62 -10.19
CA ARG A 73 1.86 -14.67 -9.34
C ARG A 73 0.35 -14.47 -9.11
N VAL A 74 -0.09 -13.22 -8.87
CA VAL A 74 -1.53 -12.91 -8.75
C VAL A 74 -2.27 -13.13 -10.07
N MET A 75 -1.70 -12.69 -11.18
CA MET A 75 -2.31 -12.84 -12.51
C MET A 75 -2.41 -14.32 -12.93
N ALA A 76 -1.41 -15.12 -12.59
CA ALA A 76 -1.41 -16.58 -12.77
C ALA A 76 -2.46 -17.30 -11.88
N GLY A 77 -3.14 -16.58 -10.99
CA GLY A 77 -4.25 -17.10 -10.19
C GLY A 77 -3.83 -17.74 -8.88
N HIS A 78 -2.55 -17.66 -8.51
CA HIS A 78 -2.10 -18.10 -7.20
C HIS A 78 -2.75 -17.21 -6.13
N GLY A 79 -3.49 -17.80 -5.19
CA GLY A 79 -4.21 -17.08 -4.13
C GLY A 79 -5.73 -16.91 -4.32
N GLY A 80 -6.29 -17.40 -5.44
CA GLY A 80 -7.75 -17.51 -5.60
C GLY A 80 -8.46 -16.21 -6.03
N ARG A 81 -9.79 -16.28 -6.19
CA ARG A 81 -10.60 -15.19 -6.75
C ARG A 81 -10.68 -13.96 -5.83
N SER A 82 -10.78 -14.17 -4.52
CA SER A 82 -10.91 -13.08 -3.55
C SER A 82 -9.63 -12.24 -3.46
N LEU A 83 -8.46 -12.88 -3.50
CA LEU A 83 -7.17 -12.19 -3.44
C LEU A 83 -6.89 -11.39 -4.72
N ARG A 84 -7.24 -11.94 -5.89
CA ARG A 84 -7.20 -11.18 -7.16
C ARG A 84 -8.12 -9.97 -7.15
N SER A 85 -9.32 -10.11 -6.60
CA SER A 85 -10.28 -9.00 -6.50
C SER A 85 -9.74 -7.88 -5.60
N LEU A 86 -9.14 -8.25 -4.47
CA LEU A 86 -8.46 -7.31 -3.58
C LEU A 86 -7.30 -6.61 -4.26
N PHE A 87 -6.44 -7.35 -4.96
CA PHE A 87 -5.33 -6.80 -5.73
C PHE A 87 -5.80 -5.76 -6.75
N TRP A 88 -6.82 -6.08 -7.57
CA TRP A 88 -7.32 -5.14 -8.57
C TRP A 88 -7.96 -3.89 -7.97
N ALA A 89 -8.65 -4.02 -6.83
CA ALA A 89 -9.20 -2.88 -6.11
C ALA A 89 -8.09 -1.96 -5.56
N ALA A 90 -7.05 -2.55 -4.97
CA ALA A 90 -5.87 -1.83 -4.49
C ALA A 90 -5.10 -1.16 -5.63
N ASN A 91 -4.85 -1.88 -6.73
CA ASN A 91 -4.12 -1.39 -7.89
C ASN A 91 -4.82 -0.18 -8.53
N ARG A 92 -6.15 -0.20 -8.66
CA ARG A 92 -6.91 0.95 -9.17
C ARG A 92 -6.76 2.19 -8.28
N ARG A 93 -6.83 2.02 -6.95
CA ARG A 93 -6.60 3.12 -6.00
C ARG A 93 -5.17 3.66 -6.10
N MET A 94 -4.19 2.76 -6.22
CA MET A 94 -2.78 3.12 -6.34
C MET A 94 -2.48 3.91 -7.63
N GLN A 95 -3.08 3.53 -8.76
CA GLN A 95 -2.96 4.27 -10.01
C GLN A 95 -3.49 5.70 -9.87
N ASN A 96 -4.63 5.88 -9.19
CA ASN A 96 -5.15 7.22 -8.92
C ASN A 96 -4.20 8.02 -8.02
N LEU A 97 -3.67 7.42 -6.96
CA LEU A 97 -2.72 8.09 -6.05
C LEU A 97 -1.45 8.53 -6.78
N CYS A 98 -0.86 7.66 -7.58
CA CYS A 98 0.31 8.01 -8.40
C CYS A 98 -0.04 9.03 -9.50
N GLN A 99 -1.26 9.04 -10.04
CA GLN A 99 -1.68 10.07 -10.98
C GLN A 99 -1.81 11.45 -10.31
N PHE A 100 -2.30 11.51 -9.07
CA PHE A 100 -2.43 12.74 -8.31
C PHE A 100 -1.08 13.34 -7.90
N GLU A 101 -0.09 12.52 -7.54
CA GLU A 101 1.29 13.00 -7.26
C GLU A 101 1.90 13.76 -8.45
N TRP A 102 1.61 13.35 -9.69
CA TRP A 102 2.13 14.04 -10.88
C TRP A 102 1.38 15.33 -11.20
N THR A 103 0.10 15.44 -10.86
CA THR A 103 -0.70 16.67 -11.09
C THR A 103 -0.51 17.73 -10.00
N GLY A 104 0.00 17.37 -8.81
CA GLY A 104 0.27 18.31 -7.71
C GLY A 104 1.49 19.22 -7.93
N HIS A 105 2.24 19.02 -9.03
CA HIS A 105 3.41 19.82 -9.39
C HIS A 105 3.26 20.54 -10.75
N ALA A 106 2.04 20.94 -11.10
CA ALA A 106 1.78 21.85 -12.21
C ALA A 106 1.13 23.14 -11.67
N HIS A 107 1.92 23.98 -11.00
CA HIS A 107 1.58 25.39 -10.84
C HIS A 107 2.13 26.12 -12.08
N PRO A 108 1.28 26.72 -12.94
CA PRO A 108 1.75 27.51 -14.06
C PRO A 108 2.13 28.90 -13.54
N LEU A 109 3.41 29.23 -13.57
CA LEU A 109 3.84 30.63 -13.51
C LEU A 109 3.69 31.20 -14.92
N ALA A 110 2.60 31.94 -15.13
CA ALA A 110 2.49 32.97 -16.15
C ALA A 110 2.73 34.33 -15.50
#